data_AF-A0A0B1RU88-F1
#
_entry.id   AF-A0A0B1RU88-F1
#
_cell.length_a   1.000
_cell.length_b   1.000
_cell.length_c   1.000
_cell.angle_alpha   90.00
_cell.angle_beta   90.00
_cell.angle_gamma   90.00
#
_symmetry.space_group_name_H-M   'P 1'
#
loop_
_entity.id
_entity.type
_entity.pdbx_description
1 polymer ?
#
loop_
_entity_poly.entity_id
_entity_poly.type
_entity_poly.pdbx_seq_one_letter_code
_entity_poly.pdbx_strand_id
1 'polypeptide(L)'
;MLTTGGAPVIPAVMDFTRIAYGCPLVEGYGQTECAAAGTLSMPCDTSSGHVGGPSPWAQVKLVDVPELGYFSASNKGEVCFRGAAVMKGYYMEEELSSKTIDSEVTRFTA
;
A
#
# COMPACT_ATOMS: atom_id res chain seq x y z
N MET A 1 -2.47 20.90 -4.69
CA MET A 1 -1.90 19.58 -4.37
C MET A 1 -2.76 18.55 -5.06
N LEU A 2 -2.14 17.66 -5.83
CA LEU A 2 -2.80 16.52 -6.46
C LEU A 2 -2.46 15.24 -5.71
N THR A 3 -3.35 14.26 -5.77
CA THR A 3 -3.16 12.94 -5.16
C THR A 3 -3.50 11.85 -6.17
N THR A 4 -2.80 10.73 -6.08
CA THR A 4 -3.06 9.52 -6.87
C THR A 4 -2.90 8.28 -6.00
N GLY A 5 -3.56 7.18 -6.39
CA GLY A 5 -3.52 5.90 -5.68
C GLY A 5 -4.54 4.91 -6.24
N GLY A 6 -4.60 3.72 -5.65
CA GLY A 6 -5.52 2.64 -6.03
C GLY A 6 -5.07 1.78 -7.21
N ALA A 7 -4.17 2.28 -8.06
CA ALA A 7 -3.52 1.52 -9.12
C ALA A 7 -2.06 1.98 -9.30
N PRO A 8 -1.17 1.13 -9.84
CA PRO A 8 0.22 1.51 -10.09
C PRO A 8 0.34 2.69 -11.07
N VAL A 9 1.16 3.68 -10.71
CA VAL A 9 1.52 4.80 -11.60
C VAL A 9 2.99 4.70 -11.95
N ILE A 10 3.32 4.84 -13.24
CA ILE A 10 4.72 4.82 -13.67
C ILE A 10 5.40 6.17 -13.38
N PRO A 11 6.71 6.20 -13.05
CA PRO A 11 7.43 7.43 -12.73
C PRO A 11 7.29 8.55 -13.77
N ALA A 12 7.31 8.20 -15.06
CA ALA A 12 7.18 9.17 -16.15
C ALA A 12 5.85 9.95 -16.11
N VAL A 13 4.75 9.31 -15.69
CA VAL A 13 3.45 9.97 -15.54
C VAL A 13 3.47 10.90 -14.32
N MET A 14 4.02 10.44 -13.20
CA MET A 14 4.18 11.26 -11.98
C MET A 14 4.96 12.55 -12.26
N ASP A 15 6.11 12.42 -12.92
CA ASP A 15 7.00 13.54 -13.23
C ASP A 15 6.36 14.50 -14.23
N PHE A 16 5.76 13.98 -15.29
CA PHE A 16 5.04 14.80 -16.27
C PHE A 16 3.89 15.59 -15.63
N THR A 17 3.07 14.97 -14.77
CA THR A 17 1.97 15.65 -14.08
C THR A 17 2.48 16.78 -13.18
N ARG A 18 3.56 16.57 -12.43
CA ARG A 18 4.16 17.63 -11.60
C ARG A 18 4.63 18.82 -12.46
N ILE A 19 5.27 18.55 -13.60
CA ILE A 19 5.75 19.59 -14.53
C ILE A 19 4.58 20.32 -15.19
N ALA A 20 3.61 19.58 -15.73
CA ALA A 20 2.49 20.14 -16.49
C ALA A 20 1.58 21.04 -15.63
N TYR A 21 1.35 20.65 -14.37
CA TYR A 21 0.47 21.39 -13.46
C TYR A 21 1.20 22.27 -12.44
N GLY A 22 2.54 22.19 -12.38
CA GLY A 22 3.35 22.99 -11.46
C GLY A 22 2.99 22.80 -9.98
N CYS A 23 2.56 21.60 -9.58
CA CYS A 23 2.06 21.35 -8.23
C CYS A 23 2.58 20.04 -7.62
N PRO A 24 2.62 19.94 -6.27
CA PRO A 24 2.94 18.69 -5.60
C PRO A 24 1.95 17.59 -5.96
N LEU A 25 2.49 16.40 -6.22
CA LEU A 25 1.74 15.17 -6.45
C LEU A 25 2.15 14.12 -5.42
N VAL A 26 1.17 13.67 -4.64
CA VAL A 26 1.31 12.65 -3.60
C VAL A 26 0.72 11.33 -4.10
N GLU A 27 1.44 10.24 -3.92
CA GLU A 27 0.98 8.89 -4.24
C GLU A 27 0.74 8.12 -2.94
N GLY A 28 -0.32 7.33 -2.91
CA GLY A 28 -0.60 6.44 -1.79
C GLY A 28 -1.00 5.06 -2.26
N TYR A 29 -0.56 4.05 -1.49
CA TYR A 29 -0.96 2.66 -1.67
C TYR A 29 -1.76 2.17 -0.47
N GLY A 30 -2.81 1.43 -0.78
CA GLY A 30 -3.73 0.80 0.15
C GLY A 30 -4.80 0.07 -0.64
N GLN A 31 -5.64 -0.67 0.07
CA GLN A 31 -6.75 -1.43 -0.50
C GLN A 31 -8.05 -1.12 0.24
N THR A 32 -9.17 -1.52 -0.34
CA THR A 32 -10.51 -1.31 0.23
C THR A 32 -10.59 -1.81 1.68
N GLU A 33 -9.96 -2.94 1.94
CA GLU A 33 -9.87 -3.64 3.21
C GLU A 33 -9.02 -2.88 4.26
N CYS A 34 -8.30 -1.83 3.85
CA CYS A 34 -7.58 -0.90 4.73
C CYS A 34 -8.30 0.45 4.90
N ALA A 35 -9.53 0.59 4.38
CA ALA A 35 -10.35 1.79 4.29
C ALA A 35 -9.76 2.95 3.45
N ALA A 36 -8.45 3.17 3.48
CA ALA A 36 -7.73 4.22 2.76
C ALA A 36 -6.26 3.80 2.52
N ALA A 37 -5.42 4.78 2.17
CA ALA A 37 -4.00 4.57 1.95
C ALA A 37 -3.27 4.14 3.25
N GLY A 38 -2.65 2.97 3.23
CA GLY A 38 -1.77 2.48 4.28
C GLY A 38 -0.35 3.03 4.18
N THR A 39 0.01 3.56 3.02
CA THR A 39 1.25 4.31 2.79
C THR A 39 0.97 5.56 1.96
N LEU A 40 1.74 6.63 2.20
CA LEU A 40 1.61 7.92 1.50
C LEU A 40 3.00 8.54 1.31
N SER A 41 3.26 9.09 0.13
CA SER A 41 4.42 9.94 -0.12
C SER A 41 4.25 11.33 0.52
N MET A 42 5.36 12.01 0.79
CA MET A 42 5.33 13.32 1.42
C MET A 42 5.15 14.42 0.36
N PRO A 43 4.40 15.50 0.64
CA PRO A 43 4.21 16.61 -0.30
C PRO A 43 5.49 17.28 -0.83
N CYS A 44 6.59 17.19 -0.08
CA CYS A 44 7.90 17.75 -0.45
C CYS A 44 8.84 16.70 -1.06
N ASP A 45 8.43 15.44 -1.14
CA ASP A 45 9.19 14.38 -1.79
C ASP A 45 8.85 14.37 -3.29
N THR A 46 9.83 14.77 -4.10
CA THR A 46 9.70 14.82 -5.55
C THR A 46 10.22 13.57 -6.25
N SER A 47 10.71 12.58 -5.50
CA SER A 47 11.09 11.31 -6.10
C SER A 47 9.87 10.51 -6.57
N SER A 48 10.12 9.57 -7.47
CA SER A 48 9.09 8.79 -8.18
C SER A 48 9.44 7.31 -8.15
N GLY A 49 8.43 6.45 -8.24
CA GLY A 49 8.61 4.99 -8.17
C GLY A 49 8.50 4.40 -6.75
N HIS A 50 7.92 5.15 -5.82
CA HIS A 50 7.56 4.67 -4.49
C HIS A 50 6.22 5.27 -4.05
N VAL A 51 5.55 4.58 -3.13
CA VAL A 51 4.24 4.98 -2.57
C VAL A 51 4.35 5.60 -1.18
N GLY A 52 5.60 5.81 -0.73
CA GLY A 52 5.94 6.49 0.51
C GLY A 52 5.95 5.59 1.73
N GLY A 53 5.98 6.22 2.90
CA GLY A 53 6.08 5.52 4.19
C GLY A 53 4.71 5.13 4.76
N PRO A 54 4.67 4.32 5.83
CA PRO A 54 3.43 3.97 6.52
C PRO A 54 2.65 5.19 7.01
N SER A 55 1.33 5.16 6.80
CA SER A 55 0.39 6.12 7.39
C SER A 55 0.40 6.02 8.93
N PRO A 56 -0.03 7.06 9.68
CA PRO A 56 0.00 7.04 11.15
C PRO A 56 -0.77 5.89 11.80
N TRP A 57 -1.76 5.32 11.10
CA TRP A 57 -2.54 4.19 11.58
C TRP A 57 -1.91 2.83 11.26
N ALA A 58 -0.94 2.78 10.35
CA ALA A 58 -0.49 1.58 9.67
C ALA A 58 0.89 1.12 10.15
N GLN A 59 0.99 -0.18 10.42
CA GLN A 59 2.24 -0.92 10.51
C GLN A 59 2.34 -1.79 9.26
N VAL A 60 3.50 -1.79 8.61
CA VAL A 60 3.73 -2.49 7.34
C VAL A 60 4.85 -3.51 7.50
N LYS A 61 4.65 -4.72 6.99
CA LYS A 61 5.63 -5.81 7.00
C LYS A 61 5.66 -6.52 5.64
N LEU A 62 6.84 -6.96 5.22
CA LEU A 62 6.99 -7.91 4.13
C LEU A 62 6.95 -9.34 4.71
N VAL A 63 6.07 -10.17 4.18
CA VAL A 63 6.01 -11.61 4.49
C VAL A 63 6.60 -12.39 3.34
N ASP A 64 7.41 -13.40 3.65
CA ASP A 64 8.02 -14.26 2.64
C ASP A 64 6.95 -15.04 1.88
N VAL A 65 7.14 -15.17 0.56
CA VAL A 65 6.30 -15.97 -0.34
C VAL A 65 7.22 -16.91 -1.13
N PRO A 66 7.63 -18.05 -0.53
CA PRO A 66 8.63 -18.94 -1.13
C PRO A 66 8.24 -19.47 -2.51
N GLU A 67 6.94 -19.70 -2.76
CA GLU A 67 6.39 -20.15 -4.03
C GLU A 67 6.60 -19.15 -5.18
N LEU A 68 6.75 -17.86 -4.87
CA LEU A 68 7.11 -16.81 -5.84
C LEU A 68 8.60 -16.44 -5.79
N GLY A 69 9.38 -17.09 -4.92
CA GLY A 69 10.78 -16.75 -4.67
C GLY A 69 10.96 -15.36 -4.03
N TYR A 70 9.94 -14.86 -3.33
CA TYR A 70 10.00 -13.57 -2.64
C TYR A 70 10.39 -13.77 -1.18
N PHE A 71 11.51 -13.16 -0.80
CA PHE A 71 12.05 -13.23 0.55
C PHE A 71 12.30 -11.83 1.09
N SER A 72 11.73 -11.53 2.26
CA SER A 72 11.82 -10.24 2.95
C SER A 72 13.26 -9.85 3.22
N ALA A 73 14.15 -10.83 3.46
CA ALA A 73 15.60 -10.64 3.56
C ALA A 73 16.24 -10.03 2.30
N SER A 74 15.58 -10.17 1.14
CA SER A 74 15.95 -9.56 -0.14
C SER A 74 15.07 -8.35 -0.51
N ASN A 75 14.38 -7.75 0.48
CA ASN A 75 13.42 -6.66 0.30
C ASN A 75 12.29 -6.97 -0.71
N LYS A 76 11.86 -8.24 -0.78
CA LYS A 76 10.74 -8.68 -1.62
C LYS A 76 9.80 -9.55 -0.80
N GLY A 77 8.51 -9.35 -0.88
CA GLY A 77 7.54 -10.15 -0.13
C GLY A 77 6.13 -9.66 -0.38
N GLU A 78 5.18 -10.36 0.22
CA GLU A 78 3.81 -9.89 0.31
C GLU A 78 3.75 -8.70 1.28
N VAL A 79 3.16 -7.60 0.82
CA VAL A 79 2.95 -6.41 1.66
C VAL A 79 1.74 -6.65 2.55
N CYS A 80 1.97 -6.66 3.86
CA CYS A 80 0.92 -6.87 4.85
C CYS A 80 0.77 -5.63 5.75
N PHE A 81 -0.46 -5.31 6.12
CA PHE A 81 -0.79 -4.19 7.01
C PHE A 81 -1.34 -4.67 8.34
N ARG A 82 -1.08 -3.90 9.39
CA ARG A 82 -1.77 -4.00 10.68
C ARG A 82 -2.09 -2.60 11.17
N GLY A 83 -3.30 -2.37 11.68
CA GLY A 83 -3.67 -1.06 12.20
C GLY A 83 -5.15 -0.86 12.43
N ALA A 84 -5.51 0.33 12.92
CA ALA A 84 -6.88 0.66 13.29
C ALA A 84 -7.86 0.79 12.10
N ALA A 85 -7.35 0.97 10.88
CA ALA A 85 -8.17 1.13 9.68
C ALA A 85 -8.42 -0.19 8.92
N VAL A 86 -7.81 -1.30 9.37
CA VAL A 86 -8.05 -2.62 8.80
C VAL A 86 -9.52 -3.03 9.02
N MET A 87 -10.15 -3.58 7.98
CA MET A 87 -11.51 -4.07 8.02
C MET A 87 -11.69 -5.16 9.09
N LYS A 88 -12.93 -5.40 9.51
CA LYS A 88 -13.23 -6.50 10.44
C LYS A 88 -13.40 -7.87 9.75
N GLY A 89 -13.53 -7.85 8.43
CA GLY A 89 -13.83 -9.02 7.62
C GLY A 89 -14.81 -8.67 6.49
N TYR A 90 -14.96 -9.61 5.56
CA TYR A 90 -15.95 -9.55 4.50
C TYR A 90 -17.32 -9.97 5.02
N TYR A 91 -18.36 -9.30 4.52
CA TYR A 91 -19.73 -9.51 4.97
C TYR A 91 -20.23 -10.90 4.58
N MET A 92 -20.66 -11.70 5.57
CA MET A 92 -21.13 -13.09 5.43
C MET A 92 -20.09 -14.07 4.84
N GLU A 93 -18.80 -13.70 4.84
CA GLU A 93 -17.73 -14.47 4.22
C GLU A 93 -16.61 -14.72 5.26
N GLU A 94 -16.90 -15.54 6.26
CA GLU A 94 -15.99 -15.80 7.40
C GLU A 94 -14.70 -16.54 6.97
N GLU A 95 -14.81 -17.46 6.01
CA GLU A 95 -13.66 -18.18 5.47
C GLU A 95 -12.70 -17.23 4.73
N LEU A 96 -13.24 -16.32 3.91
CA LEU A 96 -12.42 -15.33 3.22
C LEU A 96 -11.83 -14.31 4.21
N SER A 97 -12.59 -13.93 5.23
CA SER A 97 -12.13 -13.03 6.29
C SER A 97 -10.94 -13.62 7.05
N SER A 98 -11.01 -14.90 7.42
CA SER A 98 -9.94 -15.58 8.16
C SER A 98 -8.70 -15.88 7.29
N LYS A 99 -8.86 -16.03 5.97
CA LYS A 99 -7.72 -16.11 5.03
C LYS A 99 -7.00 -14.77 4.84
N THR A 100 -7.74 -13.66 4.92
CA THR A 100 -7.22 -12.31 4.66
C THR A 100 -6.65 -11.68 5.93
N ILE A 101 -7.32 -11.85 7.07
CA ILE A 101 -6.94 -11.27 8.36
C ILE A 101 -6.42 -12.40 9.25
N ASP A 102 -5.10 -12.41 9.50
CA ASP A 102 -4.48 -13.31 10.46
C ASP A 102 -4.27 -12.63 11.83
N SER A 103 -3.79 -13.38 12.83
CA SER A 103 -3.60 -12.88 14.20
C SER A 103 -2.53 -11.79 14.33
N GLU A 104 -1.62 -11.68 13.37
CA GLU A 104 -0.48 -10.76 13.39
C GLU A 104 -0.60 -9.65 12.35
N VAL A 105 -1.16 -9.92 11.17
CA VAL A 105 -1.25 -9.01 10.04
C VAL A 105 -2.48 -9.30 9.17
N THR A 106 -2.87 -8.32 8.38
CA THR A 106 -3.78 -8.51 7.25
C THR A 106 -2.96 -8.63 5.99
N ARG A 107 -3.15 -9.76 5.32
CA ARG A 107 -2.50 -10.11 4.07
C ARG A 107 -3.40 -9.70 2.93
N PHE A 108 -2.79 -9.11 1.93
CA PHE A 108 -3.51 -8.75 0.73
C PHE A 108 -2.80 -9.35 -0.46
N THR A 109 -3.31 -10.50 -0.89
CA THR A 109 -2.97 -11.05 -2.19
C THR A 109 -3.62 -10.16 -3.24
N ALA A 110 -2.82 -9.36 -3.94
CA ALA A 110 -3.24 -8.67 -5.15
C ALA A 110 -3.36 -9.64 -6.33
#